data_AF-A0A835H3X3-F1
#
_entry.id   AF-A0A835H3X3-F1
#
_cell.length_a   1.000
_cell.length_b   1.000
_cell.length_c   1.000
_cell.angle_alpha   90.00
_cell.angle_beta   90.00
_cell.angle_gamma   90.00
#
_symmetry.space_group_name_H-M   'P 1'
#
loop_
_entity.id
_entity.type
_entity.pdbx_description
1 polymer ?
#
loop_
_entity_poly.entity_id
_entity_poly.type
_entity_poly.pdbx_seq_one_letter_code
_entity_poly.pdbx_strand_id
1 'polypeptide(L)'
;MSFSFFKASRGKAPLELVKVSRDSLVALDTKIVAEVKAHEKALEEVEKNFLSMRQLLSGGREVEPNLEHVSQFTIEICKKDVIGLFIHKLPLPKKKARKDLVHCWSSILLKQMVGSSYCCIEYRATRLPCCVWCIYANYCDFLNSYDNKDVALNCWNMLRECIKFPSLAK
;
A
#
# COMPACT_ATOMS: atom_id res chain seq x y z
N MET A 1 -14.03 3.27 -40.15
CA MET A 1 -15.00 2.72 -39.17
C MET A 1 -14.45 2.95 -37.78
N SER A 2 -15.16 3.71 -36.94
CA SER A 2 -14.74 4.03 -35.58
C SER A 2 -15.12 2.87 -34.65
N PHE A 3 -14.12 2.10 -34.22
CA PHE A 3 -14.29 1.07 -33.19
C PHE A 3 -14.02 1.70 -31.84
N SER A 4 -15.07 2.23 -31.21
CA SER A 4 -15.07 2.58 -29.79
C SER A 4 -15.22 1.30 -28.96
N PHE A 5 -14.11 0.60 -28.75
CA PHE A 5 -14.02 -0.50 -27.80
C PHE A 5 -12.85 -0.22 -26.88
N PHE A 6 -13.15 0.39 -25.74
CA PHE A 6 -12.67 0.01 -24.41
C PHE A 6 -13.41 0.94 -23.46
N LYS A 7 -14.46 0.41 -22.84
CA LYS A 7 -15.08 1.03 -21.69
C LYS A 7 -13.96 1.11 -20.65
N ALA A 8 -13.29 2.26 -20.57
CA ALA A 8 -12.35 2.56 -19.51
C ALA A 8 -13.06 2.11 -18.25
N SER A 9 -12.50 1.12 -17.55
CA SER A 9 -12.97 0.81 -16.22
C SER A 9 -13.00 2.17 -15.53
N ARG A 10 -14.20 2.65 -15.17
CA ARG A 10 -14.32 3.83 -14.31
C ARG A 10 -13.70 3.41 -12.99
N GLY A 11 -12.38 3.41 -12.96
CA GLY A 11 -11.60 3.19 -11.77
C GLY A 11 -12.09 4.25 -10.80
N LYS A 12 -12.33 3.84 -9.55
CA LYS A 12 -12.65 4.78 -8.48
C LYS A 12 -11.67 5.94 -8.59
N ALA A 13 -12.18 7.17 -8.53
CA ALA A 13 -11.32 8.35 -8.54
C ALA A 13 -10.20 8.14 -7.50
N PRO A 14 -8.94 8.54 -7.77
CA PRO A 14 -7.80 8.27 -6.90
C PRO A 14 -8.08 8.62 -5.42
N LEU A 15 -8.74 9.75 -5.19
CA LEU A 15 -9.20 10.22 -3.88
C LEU A 15 -10.18 9.27 -3.20
N GLU A 16 -11.16 8.78 -3.95
CA GLU A 16 -12.17 7.84 -3.46
C GLU A 16 -11.54 6.48 -3.15
N LEU A 17 -10.56 6.04 -3.96
CA LEU A 17 -9.82 4.81 -3.69
C LEU A 17 -9.03 4.91 -2.38
N VAL A 18 -8.35 6.03 -2.10
CA VAL A 18 -7.65 6.23 -0.82
C VAL A 18 -8.62 6.23 0.35
N LYS A 19 -9.77 6.92 0.24
CA LYS A 19 -10.80 6.94 1.29
C LYS A 19 -11.32 5.54 1.59
N VAL A 20 -11.82 4.84 0.57
CA VAL A 20 -12.38 3.49 0.72
C VAL A 20 -11.33 2.53 1.27
N SER A 21 -10.08 2.61 0.81
CA SER A 21 -9.01 1.74 1.31
C SER A 21 -8.72 1.99 2.79
N ARG A 22 -8.67 3.25 3.21
CA ARG A 22 -8.50 3.62 4.63
C ARG A 22 -9.67 3.12 5.46
N ASP A 23 -10.90 3.40 5.04
CA ASP A 23 -12.10 3.06 5.78
C ASP A 23 -12.23 1.53 5.93
N SER A 24 -11.92 0.76 4.88
CA SER A 24 -11.86 -0.70 4.95
C SER A 24 -10.78 -1.20 5.91
N LEU A 25 -9.59 -0.57 5.92
CA LEU A 25 -8.49 -0.95 6.82
C LEU A 25 -8.78 -0.64 8.29
N VAL A 26 -9.44 0.48 8.57
CA VAL A 26 -9.87 0.85 9.93
C VAL A 26 -11.03 -0.05 10.38
N ALA A 27 -11.97 -0.35 9.48
CA ALA A 27 -13.09 -1.23 9.77
C ALA A 27 -12.67 -2.68 10.07
N LEU A 28 -11.48 -3.12 9.60
CA LEU A 28 -10.94 -4.42 9.98
C LEU A 28 -10.73 -4.51 11.50
N ASP A 29 -10.23 -3.46 12.15
CA ASP A 29 -10.00 -3.46 13.60
C ASP A 29 -11.29 -3.55 14.40
N THR A 30 -12.34 -2.89 13.94
CA THR A 30 -13.65 -2.90 14.60
C THR A 30 -14.36 -4.25 14.47
N LYS A 31 -14.08 -5.00 13.38
CA LYS A 31 -14.76 -6.26 13.06
C LYS A 31 -14.10 -7.51 13.63
N ILE A 32 -12.88 -7.41 14.17
CA ILE A 32 -12.22 -8.52 14.89
C ILE A 32 -13.05 -8.99 16.10
N VAL A 33 -13.89 -8.11 16.67
CA VAL A 33 -14.63 -8.37 17.92
C VAL A 33 -16.02 -8.98 17.70
N ALA A 34 -16.60 -8.91 16.49
CA ALA A 34 -18.04 -9.16 16.31
C ALA A 34 -18.42 -10.44 15.53
N GLU A 35 -17.73 -10.85 14.47
CA GLU A 35 -18.13 -12.03 13.66
C GLU A 35 -17.03 -12.46 12.65
N VAL A 36 -16.57 -13.72 12.72
CA VAL A 36 -15.50 -14.27 11.85
C VAL A 36 -15.84 -14.12 10.35
N LYS A 37 -17.09 -14.34 9.95
CA LYS A 37 -17.54 -14.16 8.55
C LYS A 37 -17.52 -12.70 8.08
N ALA A 38 -17.83 -11.76 8.97
CA ALA A 38 -17.78 -10.33 8.66
C ALA A 38 -16.33 -9.85 8.50
N HIS A 39 -15.42 -10.43 9.30
CA HIS A 39 -13.99 -10.17 9.21
C HIS A 39 -13.38 -10.70 7.89
N GLU A 40 -13.70 -11.94 7.49
CA GLU A 40 -13.24 -12.50 6.20
C GLU A 40 -13.72 -11.66 5.00
N LYS A 41 -14.99 -11.24 5.00
CA LYS A 41 -15.54 -10.39 3.93
C LYS A 41 -14.86 -9.01 3.89
N ALA A 42 -14.54 -8.43 5.04
CA ALA A 42 -13.81 -7.16 5.12
C ALA A 42 -12.37 -7.32 4.60
N LEU A 43 -11.71 -8.45 4.90
CA LEU A 43 -10.38 -8.74 4.35
C LEU A 43 -10.42 -8.84 2.83
N GLU A 44 -11.39 -9.56 2.25
CA GLU A 44 -11.51 -9.65 0.79
C GLU A 44 -11.70 -8.29 0.11
N GLU A 45 -12.42 -7.38 0.76
CA GLU A 45 -12.57 -6.00 0.26
C GLU A 45 -11.24 -5.23 0.30
N VAL A 46 -10.48 -5.37 1.38
CA VAL A 46 -9.13 -4.79 1.50
C VAL A 46 -8.18 -5.36 0.44
N GLU A 47 -8.22 -6.67 0.19
CA GLU A 47 -7.42 -7.31 -0.86
C GLU A 47 -7.78 -6.80 -2.26
N LYS A 48 -9.06 -6.60 -2.56
CA LYS A 48 -9.52 -5.98 -3.83
C LYS A 48 -9.04 -4.53 -3.96
N ASN A 49 -9.02 -3.78 -2.85
CA ASN A 49 -8.51 -2.42 -2.82
C ASN A 49 -6.99 -2.40 -3.08
N PHE A 50 -6.20 -3.30 -2.50
CA PHE A 50 -4.76 -3.44 -2.80
C PHE A 50 -4.47 -3.71 -4.27
N LEU A 51 -5.25 -4.60 -4.89
CA LEU A 51 -5.11 -4.87 -6.32
C LEU A 51 -5.41 -3.62 -7.16
N SER A 52 -6.47 -2.88 -6.80
CA SER A 52 -6.85 -1.66 -7.50
C SER A 52 -5.80 -0.55 -7.34
N MET A 53 -5.22 -0.41 -6.14
CA MET A 53 -4.12 0.53 -5.87
C MET A 53 -2.87 0.16 -6.67
N ARG A 54 -2.52 -1.13 -6.74
CA ARG A 54 -1.41 -1.62 -7.55
C ARG A 54 -1.58 -1.26 -9.03
N GLN A 55 -2.78 -1.51 -9.58
CA GLN A 55 -3.10 -1.18 -10.96
C GLN A 55 -3.02 0.33 -11.23
N LEU A 56 -3.47 1.16 -10.29
CA LEU A 56 -3.35 2.62 -10.41
C LEU A 56 -1.88 3.06 -10.42
N LEU A 57 -1.05 2.51 -9.51
CA LEU A 57 0.34 2.92 -9.34
C LEU A 57 1.27 2.44 -10.47
N SER A 58 1.02 1.25 -11.02
CA SER A 58 1.93 0.60 -11.98
C SER A 58 1.38 0.52 -13.40
N GLY A 59 0.12 0.89 -13.62
CA GLY A 59 -0.57 0.67 -14.88
C GLY A 59 -1.08 -0.77 -15.01
N GLY A 60 -2.00 -0.96 -15.95
CA GLY A 60 -2.45 -2.30 -16.37
C GLY A 60 -1.43 -2.95 -17.31
N ARG A 61 -1.71 -4.19 -17.77
CA ARG A 61 -0.84 -4.86 -18.76
C ARG A 61 -0.76 -4.12 -20.12
N GLU A 62 -1.72 -3.24 -20.41
CA GLU A 62 -1.82 -2.53 -21.70
C GLU A 62 -2.10 -1.02 -21.56
N VAL A 63 -2.20 -0.49 -20.34
CA VAL A 63 -2.56 0.92 -20.09
C VAL A 63 -1.52 1.54 -19.17
N GLU A 64 -0.81 2.55 -19.67
CA GLU A 64 0.12 3.34 -18.87
C GLU A 64 -0.59 4.05 -17.72
N PRO A 65 0.03 4.12 -16.53
CA PRO A 65 -0.57 4.80 -15.40
C PRO A 65 -0.67 6.30 -15.68
N ASN A 66 -1.87 6.86 -15.54
CA ASN A 66 -2.06 8.31 -15.61
C ASN A 66 -1.27 8.98 -14.47
N LEU A 67 -0.20 9.70 -14.83
CA LEU A 67 0.73 10.32 -13.89
C LEU A 67 0.05 11.32 -12.93
N GLU A 68 -0.97 12.03 -13.39
CA GLU A 68 -1.72 12.98 -12.58
C GLU A 68 -2.53 12.24 -11.49
N HIS A 69 -3.21 11.17 -11.87
CA HIS A 69 -3.94 10.32 -10.93
C HIS A 69 -3.02 9.63 -9.93
N VAL A 70 -1.83 9.17 -10.36
CA VAL A 70 -0.81 8.59 -9.47
C VAL A 70 -0.30 9.64 -8.49
N SER A 71 -0.08 10.87 -8.94
CA SER A 71 0.38 11.97 -8.09
C SER A 71 -0.63 12.30 -7.00
N GLN A 72 -1.89 12.56 -7.41
CA GLN A 72 -2.98 12.83 -6.49
C GLN A 72 -3.16 11.69 -5.49
N PHE A 73 -3.12 10.43 -5.94
CA PHE A 73 -3.18 9.26 -5.07
C PHE A 73 -2.05 9.24 -4.03
N THR A 74 -0.81 9.45 -4.47
CA THR A 74 0.39 9.36 -3.63
C THR A 74 0.43 10.48 -2.59
N ILE A 75 -0.03 11.68 -2.95
CA ILE A 75 -0.13 12.80 -2.00
C ILE A 75 -1.20 12.49 -0.95
N GLU A 76 -2.39 12.05 -1.37
CA GLU A 76 -3.50 11.77 -0.46
C GLU A 76 -3.24 10.59 0.47
N ILE A 77 -2.56 9.55 -0.01
CA ILE A 77 -2.21 8.39 0.84
C ILE A 77 -1.22 8.77 1.94
N CYS A 78 -0.29 9.69 1.65
CA CYS A 78 0.64 10.27 2.62
C CYS A 78 -0.08 11.19 3.60
N LYS A 79 -0.94 12.10 3.14
CA LYS A 79 -1.71 13.01 4.02
C LYS A 79 -2.61 12.27 4.99
N LYS A 80 -3.20 11.16 4.57
CA LYS A 80 -4.13 10.36 5.39
C LYS A 80 -3.45 9.28 6.22
N ASP A 81 -2.12 9.19 6.17
CA ASP A 81 -1.30 8.20 6.89
C ASP A 81 -1.77 6.74 6.69
N VAL A 82 -2.27 6.43 5.48
CA VAL A 82 -2.79 5.09 5.17
C VAL A 82 -1.64 4.07 5.05
N ILE A 83 -0.44 4.57 4.75
CA ILE A 83 0.78 3.78 4.67
C ILE A 83 1.11 3.13 6.02
N GLY A 84 0.93 3.84 7.14
CA GLY A 84 1.10 3.25 8.48
C GLY A 84 0.14 2.07 8.71
N LEU A 85 -1.10 2.18 8.22
CA LEU A 85 -2.10 1.10 8.30
C LEU A 85 -1.66 -0.12 7.47
N PHE A 86 -1.02 0.07 6.31
CA PHE A 86 -0.51 -1.05 5.51
C PHE A 86 0.50 -1.89 6.28
N ILE A 87 1.42 -1.23 6.98
CA ILE A 87 2.47 -1.88 7.76
C ILE A 87 1.86 -2.67 8.91
N HIS A 88 0.92 -2.05 9.64
CA HIS A 88 0.25 -2.70 10.78
C HIS A 88 -0.64 -3.87 10.34
N LYS A 89 -1.33 -3.77 9.21
CA LYS A 89 -2.27 -4.81 8.74
C LYS A 89 -1.61 -5.84 7.82
N LEU A 90 -0.32 -5.72 7.52
CA LEU A 90 0.44 -6.64 6.66
C LEU A 90 0.25 -8.14 6.95
N PRO A 91 0.17 -8.63 8.22
CA PRO A 91 0.03 -10.07 8.47
C PRO A 91 -1.36 -10.63 8.13
N LEU A 92 -2.40 -9.81 8.04
CA LEU A 92 -3.79 -10.29 7.90
C LEU A 92 -4.16 -10.79 6.48
N PRO A 93 -3.81 -10.09 5.38
CA PRO A 93 -4.17 -10.50 4.02
C PRO A 93 -3.50 -11.80 3.60
N LYS A 94 -4.08 -12.48 2.60
CA LYS A 94 -3.52 -13.67 1.95
C LYS A 94 -2.19 -13.36 1.27
N LYS A 95 -1.38 -14.41 1.04
CA LYS A 95 -0.03 -14.31 0.46
C LYS A 95 0.05 -13.53 -0.85
N LYS A 96 -0.97 -13.63 -1.71
CA LYS A 96 -1.08 -12.85 -2.96
C LYS A 96 -1.21 -11.35 -2.66
N ALA A 97 -2.18 -10.99 -1.83
CA ALA A 97 -2.44 -9.60 -1.46
C ALA A 97 -1.27 -8.95 -0.70
N ARG A 98 -0.54 -9.71 0.11
CA ARG A 98 0.71 -9.22 0.74
C ARG A 98 1.75 -8.80 -0.30
N LYS A 99 1.91 -9.56 -1.39
CA LYS A 99 2.80 -9.16 -2.50
C LYS A 99 2.31 -7.89 -3.20
N ASP A 100 1.00 -7.77 -3.42
CA ASP A 100 0.42 -6.57 -4.00
C ASP A 100 0.65 -5.34 -3.10
N LEU A 101 0.57 -5.51 -1.78
CA LEU A 101 0.85 -4.48 -0.78
C LEU A 101 2.31 -4.07 -0.76
N VAL A 102 3.26 -5.03 -0.76
CA VAL A 102 4.70 -4.76 -0.87
C VAL A 102 4.99 -3.95 -2.14
N HIS A 103 4.39 -4.32 -3.27
CA HIS A 103 4.54 -3.61 -4.53
C HIS A 103 4.00 -2.17 -4.46
N CYS A 104 2.83 -1.96 -3.83
CA CYS A 104 2.28 -0.63 -3.59
C CYS A 104 3.22 0.21 -2.74
N TRP A 105 3.75 -0.33 -1.63
CA TRP A 105 4.74 0.34 -0.78
C TRP A 105 5.97 0.77 -1.59
N SER A 106 6.59 -0.15 -2.33
CA SER A 106 7.78 0.14 -3.13
C SER A 106 7.51 1.22 -4.18
N SER A 107 6.34 1.17 -4.83
CA SER A 107 5.94 2.17 -5.82
C SER A 107 5.77 3.55 -5.18
N ILE A 108 5.07 3.64 -4.05
CA ILE A 108 4.87 4.88 -3.30
C ILE A 108 6.20 5.46 -2.84
N LEU A 109 7.07 4.62 -2.26
CA LEU A 109 8.40 5.02 -1.81
C LEU A 109 9.23 5.61 -2.97
N LEU A 110 9.25 4.93 -4.12
CA LEU A 110 9.97 5.42 -5.30
C LEU A 110 9.44 6.79 -5.76
N LYS A 111 8.11 6.95 -5.83
CA LYS A 111 7.50 8.24 -6.18
C LYS A 111 7.83 9.32 -5.16
N GLN A 112 7.83 8.97 -3.87
CA GLN A 112 8.25 9.86 -2.80
C GLN A 112 9.73 10.22 -2.83
N MET A 113 10.61 9.49 -3.53
CA MET A 113 12.05 9.78 -3.55
C MET A 113 12.54 10.43 -4.85
N VAL A 114 11.89 10.16 -5.98
CA VAL A 114 12.41 10.54 -7.31
C VAL A 114 11.69 11.76 -7.91
N GLY A 115 10.49 12.12 -7.45
CA GLY A 115 9.70 13.20 -8.05
C GLY A 115 9.34 14.34 -7.10
N SER A 116 9.51 15.60 -7.53
CA SER A 116 9.02 16.79 -6.82
C SER A 116 7.49 16.84 -6.79
N SER A 117 6.82 16.45 -7.88
CA SER A 117 5.35 16.49 -8.02
C SER A 117 4.61 15.50 -7.11
N TYR A 118 5.31 14.52 -6.53
CA TYR A 118 4.75 13.49 -5.65
C TYR A 118 5.18 13.67 -4.18
N CYS A 119 6.14 14.57 -3.93
CA CYS A 119 6.84 14.68 -2.67
C CYS A 119 5.94 15.32 -1.60
N CYS A 120 5.55 14.53 -0.60
CA CYS A 120 5.05 15.08 0.66
C CYS A 120 6.26 15.30 1.56
N ILE A 121 6.89 16.49 1.48
CA ILE A 121 8.14 16.81 2.18
C ILE A 121 8.03 16.52 3.69
N GLU A 122 6.91 16.94 4.30
CA GLU A 122 6.62 16.69 5.71
C GLU A 122 6.54 15.19 6.01
N TYR A 123 5.82 14.43 5.17
CA TYR A 123 5.71 12.98 5.31
C TYR A 123 7.08 12.30 5.15
N ARG A 124 7.88 12.72 4.17
CA ARG A 124 9.22 12.17 3.90
C ARG A 124 10.18 12.40 5.08
N ALA A 125 10.12 13.57 5.71
CA ALA A 125 11.03 13.91 6.80
C ALA A 125 10.63 13.32 8.15
N THR A 126 9.33 13.19 8.42
CA THR A 126 8.82 12.81 9.77
C THR A 126 8.23 11.40 9.80
N ARG A 127 7.31 11.08 8.90
CA ARG A 127 6.52 9.85 8.93
C ARG A 127 7.22 8.67 8.28
N LEU A 128 7.97 8.92 7.22
CA LEU A 128 8.63 7.86 6.47
C LEU A 128 9.71 7.13 7.28
N PRO A 129 10.58 7.81 8.06
CA PRO A 129 11.50 7.13 8.98
C PRO A 129 10.76 6.28 10.03
N CYS A 130 9.68 6.80 10.60
CA CYS A 130 8.84 6.03 11.53
C CYS A 130 8.25 4.78 10.87
N CYS A 131 7.77 4.89 9.62
CA CYS A 131 7.26 3.74 8.87
C CYS A 131 8.36 2.68 8.65
N VAL A 132 9.55 3.10 8.24
CA VAL A 132 10.71 2.18 8.07
C VAL A 132 11.05 1.49 9.39
N TRP A 133 11.07 2.23 10.49
CA TRP A 133 11.30 1.68 11.81
C TRP A 133 10.22 0.66 12.22
N CYS A 134 8.95 0.95 11.98
CA CYS A 134 7.86 0.00 12.23
C CYS A 134 7.99 -1.28 11.38
N ILE A 135 8.41 -1.17 10.11
CA ILE A 135 8.66 -2.35 9.26
C ILE A 135 9.81 -3.18 9.83
N TYR A 136 10.87 -2.52 10.31
CA TYR A 136 12.01 -3.18 10.95
C TYR A 136 11.61 -3.89 12.25
N ALA A 137 10.86 -3.22 13.12
CA ALA A 137 10.32 -3.82 14.34
C ALA A 137 9.48 -5.05 14.04
N ASN A 138 8.51 -4.94 13.12
CA ASN A 138 7.70 -6.07 12.65
C ASN A 138 8.56 -7.20 12.08
N TYR A 139 9.60 -6.88 11.31
CA TYR A 139 10.51 -7.88 10.77
C TYR A 139 11.21 -8.67 11.90
N CYS A 140 11.75 -7.97 12.90
CA CYS A 140 12.39 -8.61 14.06
C CYS A 140 11.40 -9.50 14.84
N ASP A 141 10.18 -9.04 15.07
CA ASP A 141 9.15 -9.81 15.77
C ASP A 141 8.76 -11.07 14.98
N PHE A 142 8.52 -10.93 13.67
CA PHE A 142 8.13 -12.06 12.83
C PHE A 142 9.27 -13.04 12.57
N LEU A 143 10.53 -12.59 12.55
CA LEU A 143 11.70 -13.47 12.47
C LEU A 143 11.79 -14.42 13.66
N ASN A 144 11.46 -13.93 14.86
CA ASN A 144 11.46 -14.73 16.08
C ASN A 144 10.26 -15.67 16.17
N SER A 145 9.22 -15.43 15.37
CA SER A 145 8.05 -16.31 15.27
C SER A 145 8.25 -17.43 14.25
N TYR A 146 7.98 -18.68 14.63
CA TYR A 146 8.07 -19.82 13.70
C TYR A 146 6.97 -19.82 12.62
N ASP A 147 5.79 -19.26 12.93
CA ASP A 147 4.60 -19.33 12.07
C ASP A 147 4.56 -18.28 10.94
N ASN A 148 5.27 -17.15 11.08
CA ASN A 148 5.08 -16.00 10.19
C ASN A 148 6.31 -15.61 9.36
N LYS A 149 7.15 -16.60 9.00
CA LYS A 149 8.35 -16.39 8.16
C LYS A 149 8.04 -15.73 6.81
N ASP A 150 6.88 -16.03 6.23
CA ASP A 150 6.41 -15.39 4.98
C ASP A 150 6.17 -13.88 5.17
N VAL A 151 5.67 -13.45 6.34
CA VAL A 151 5.44 -12.03 6.65
C VAL A 151 6.78 -11.33 6.87
N ALA A 152 7.70 -11.96 7.60
CA ALA A 152 9.07 -11.46 7.77
C ALA A 152 9.75 -11.23 6.41
N LEU A 153 9.61 -12.15 5.46
CA LEU A 153 10.16 -11.98 4.10
C LEU A 153 9.56 -10.77 3.38
N ASN A 154 8.26 -10.50 3.55
CA ASN A 154 7.63 -9.32 2.95
C ASN A 154 8.13 -8.02 3.59
N CYS A 155 8.28 -7.97 4.93
CA CYS A 155 8.89 -6.83 5.62
C CYS A 155 10.33 -6.60 5.13
N TRP A 156 11.12 -7.67 5.00
CA TRP A 156 12.49 -7.60 4.48
C TRP A 156 12.54 -7.02 3.06
N ASN A 157 11.63 -7.45 2.18
CA ASN A 157 11.55 -6.91 0.82
C ASN A 157 11.22 -5.42 0.83
N MET A 158 10.32 -4.96 1.70
CA MET A 158 10.04 -3.53 1.86
C MET A 158 11.27 -2.76 2.36
N LEU A 159 12.02 -3.31 3.33
CA LEU A 159 13.24 -2.69 3.86
C LEU A 159 14.36 -2.61 2.83
N ARG A 160 14.56 -3.66 2.01
CA ARG A 160 15.56 -3.62 0.93
C ARG A 160 15.33 -2.46 -0.04
N GLU A 161 14.08 -2.13 -0.32
CA GLU A 161 13.74 -0.97 -1.16
C GLU A 161 14.06 0.36 -0.47
N CYS A 162 13.94 0.43 0.86
CA CYS A 162 14.29 1.62 1.64
C CYS A 162 15.80 1.88 1.64
N ILE A 163 16.61 0.82 1.75
CA ILE A 163 18.08 0.89 1.80
C ILE A 163 18.67 1.49 0.50
N LYS A 164 17.95 1.43 -0.62
CA LYS A 164 18.36 2.06 -1.88
C LYS A 164 18.43 3.59 -1.80
N PHE A 165 17.81 4.20 -0.78
CA PHE A 165 17.77 5.64 -0.59
C PHE A 165 18.64 6.05 0.61
N PRO A 166 19.75 6.78 0.39
CA PRO A 166 20.66 7.18 1.46
C PRO A 166 20.02 7.98 2.60
N SER A 167 18.90 8.66 2.33
CA SER A 167 18.14 9.40 3.34
C SER A 167 17.44 8.50 4.36
N LEU A 168 17.14 7.25 4.00
CA LEU A 168 16.47 6.26 4.85
C LEU A 168 17.41 5.19 5.40
N ALA A 169 18.62 5.08 4.85
CA ALA A 169 19.62 4.09 5.24
C ALA A 169 20.58 4.57 6.35
N LYS A 170 20.25 5.70 7.01
CA LYS A 170 21.05 6.28 8.10
C LYS A 170 20.72 5.67 9.45
#